data_AF-A0AAW8RLI4-F1
#
_entry.id   AF-A0AAW8RLI4-F1
#
_cell.length_a   1.000
_cell.length_b   1.000
_cell.length_c   1.000
_cell.angle_alpha   90.00
_cell.angle_beta   90.00
_cell.angle_gamma   90.00
#
_symmetry.space_group_name_H-M   'P 1'
#
loop_
_entity.id
_entity.type
_entity.pdbx_description
1 polymer ?
#
loop_
_entity_poly.entity_id
_entity_poly.type
_entity_poly.pdbx_seq_one_letter_code
_entity_poly.pdbx_strand_id
1 'polypeptide(L)'
;MKKKIFKAIVVGFAFVSLAACSKNESANTSKTVEKEASSETRKVVEKSSAVSSEVILTEETASSEEGNSKLFEFMIEAAQSQLPAMKEQLGAAYSNIEIAAGENHTIIYRYTLPEDPGFEMDSASLKPVMVEAMKPIMDSIKGMVSDAKIQVIYLRPDQTEVGNILITQEDTDAIQGNSDPV
;
A
#
# COMPACT_ATOMS: atom_id res chain seq x y z
N MET A 1 -3.58 32.21 41.50
CA MET A 1 -4.14 30.89 41.87
C MET A 1 -4.15 30.00 40.64
N LYS A 2 -3.64 28.76 40.76
CA LYS A 2 -3.99 27.48 40.08
C LYS A 2 -4.16 27.48 38.54
N LYS A 3 -3.65 26.54 37.74
CA LYS A 3 -2.76 25.38 37.83
C LYS A 3 -2.47 24.99 36.36
N LYS A 4 -1.26 24.56 36.04
CA LYS A 4 -0.90 23.90 34.77
C LYS A 4 -1.68 22.59 34.61
N ILE A 5 -2.10 22.24 33.39
CA ILE A 5 -2.27 20.84 32.96
C ILE A 5 -2.10 20.72 31.45
N PHE A 6 -0.91 20.26 31.06
CA PHE A 6 -0.62 19.53 29.82
C PHE A 6 -1.56 18.33 29.71
N LYS A 7 -2.13 18.08 28.54
CA LYS A 7 -2.60 16.75 28.15
C LYS A 7 -2.06 16.39 26.78
N ALA A 8 -0.95 15.65 26.80
CA ALA A 8 -0.53 14.80 25.71
C ALA A 8 -1.64 13.76 25.44
N ILE A 9 -2.13 13.70 24.21
CA ILE A 9 -2.93 12.58 23.73
C ILE A 9 -1.98 11.73 22.88
N VAL A 10 -1.49 10.66 23.50
CA VAL A 10 -0.81 9.56 22.83
C VAL A 10 -1.92 8.73 22.18
N VAL A 11 -2.10 8.86 20.86
CA VAL A 11 -2.91 7.92 20.10
C VAL A 11 -2.02 6.73 19.77
N GLY A 12 -2.17 5.66 20.56
CA GLY A 12 -1.51 4.39 20.30
C GLY A 12 -2.07 3.74 19.04
N PHE A 13 -1.20 3.50 18.07
CA PHE A 13 -1.46 2.65 16.91
C PHE A 13 -1.51 1.20 17.42
N ALA A 14 -2.70 0.63 17.54
CA ALA A 14 -2.87 -0.79 17.85
C ALA A 14 -2.60 -1.60 16.57
N PHE A 15 -1.37 -2.08 16.42
CA PHE A 15 -1.07 -3.17 15.49
C PHE A 15 -1.78 -4.43 15.97
N VAL A 16 -2.80 -4.87 15.25
CA VAL A 16 -3.39 -6.20 15.43
C VAL A 16 -2.44 -7.20 14.78
N SER A 17 -1.58 -7.79 15.59
CA SER A 17 -0.74 -8.92 15.21
C SER A 17 -1.64 -10.12 14.92
N LEU A 18 -1.72 -10.55 13.66
CA LEU A 18 -2.19 -11.88 13.29
C LEU A 18 -1.18 -12.90 13.79
N ALA A 19 -1.38 -13.42 14.99
CA ALA A 19 -0.69 -14.62 15.44
C ALA A 19 -1.30 -15.82 14.70
N ALA A 20 -0.55 -16.33 13.73
CA ALA A 20 -0.78 -17.60 13.09
C ALA A 20 -0.72 -18.74 14.14
N CYS A 21 -1.84 -19.42 14.38
CA CYS A 21 -1.84 -20.69 15.10
C CYS A 21 -1.67 -21.84 14.10
N SER A 22 -0.41 -22.20 13.82
CA SER A 22 -0.06 -23.55 13.39
C SER A 22 0.67 -24.24 14.55
N LYS A 23 0.03 -25.20 15.23
CA LYS A 23 0.72 -26.45 15.57
C LYS A 23 -0.22 -27.52 16.11
N ASN A 24 -0.09 -28.65 15.45
CA ASN A 24 -0.40 -30.00 15.84
C ASN A 24 0.41 -30.48 17.07
N GLU A 25 -0.28 -31.34 17.82
CA GLU A 25 0.19 -32.51 18.58
C GLU A 25 0.66 -32.42 20.05
N SER A 26 0.04 -33.32 20.83
CA SER A 26 0.54 -34.11 21.95
C SER A 26 0.79 -33.44 23.31
N ALA A 27 -0.16 -33.64 24.24
CA ALA A 27 0.17 -34.03 25.62
C ALA A 27 -0.98 -34.80 26.29
N ASN A 28 -0.64 -36.02 26.65
CA ASN A 28 -1.38 -37.07 27.35
C ASN A 28 -1.77 -36.65 28.79
N THR A 29 -3.00 -36.93 29.22
CA THR A 29 -3.31 -37.22 30.63
C THR A 29 -4.49 -38.17 30.72
N SER A 30 -4.23 -39.31 31.35
CA SER A 30 -5.09 -40.48 31.50
C SER A 30 -6.14 -40.28 32.60
N LYS A 31 -7.36 -40.80 32.42
CA LYS A 31 -7.90 -41.97 33.16
C LYS A 31 -9.39 -42.22 32.91
N THR A 32 -9.68 -43.52 32.72
CA THR A 32 -10.83 -44.25 33.29
C THR A 32 -12.09 -44.49 32.42
N VAL A 33 -12.11 -45.73 31.90
CA VAL A 33 -13.17 -46.76 31.99
C VAL A 33 -14.36 -46.72 31.01
N GLU A 34 -14.28 -47.72 30.11
CA GLU A 34 -15.31 -48.70 29.68
C GLU A 34 -16.68 -48.19 29.21
N LYS A 35 -17.10 -48.62 28.00
CA LYS A 35 -17.95 -49.81 27.82
C LYS A 35 -18.41 -49.96 26.35
N GLU A 36 -18.15 -51.15 25.81
CA GLU A 36 -18.91 -51.96 24.82
C GLU A 36 -19.39 -51.30 23.52
N ALA A 37 -18.85 -51.71 22.37
CA ALA A 37 -19.28 -52.86 21.56
C ALA A 37 -20.65 -52.67 20.88
N SER A 38 -20.65 -52.51 19.56
CA SER A 38 -21.30 -53.47 18.66
C SER A 38 -21.17 -53.03 17.19
N SER A 39 -20.74 -53.99 16.40
CA SER A 39 -20.71 -54.07 14.94
C SER A 39 -22.09 -53.90 14.27
N GLU A 40 -22.16 -53.23 13.11
CA GLU A 40 -22.31 -53.88 11.80
C GLU A 40 -22.63 -52.87 10.68
N THR A 41 -21.72 -52.84 9.70
CA THR A 41 -21.86 -52.62 8.25
C THR A 41 -23.25 -52.33 7.64
N ARG A 42 -23.34 -51.26 6.84
CA ARG A 42 -23.98 -51.26 5.51
C ARG A 42 -23.63 -50.04 4.62
N LYS A 43 -22.94 -50.36 3.52
CA LYS A 43 -22.96 -49.80 2.15
C LYS A 43 -23.04 -48.28 1.87
N VAL A 44 -21.95 -47.80 1.24
CA VAL A 44 -21.86 -47.16 -0.10
C VAL A 44 -22.90 -46.08 -0.43
N VAL A 45 -22.44 -44.85 -0.63
CA VAL A 45 -22.43 -44.15 -1.93
C VAL A 45 -21.51 -42.92 -1.81
N GLU A 46 -20.55 -42.83 -2.73
CA GLU A 46 -19.69 -41.67 -2.96
C GLU A 46 -20.52 -40.43 -3.29
N LYS A 47 -20.14 -39.30 -2.69
CA LYS A 47 -20.15 -38.01 -3.38
C LYS A 47 -18.97 -37.19 -2.89
N SER A 48 -17.83 -37.46 -3.51
CA SER A 48 -16.69 -36.54 -3.53
C SER A 48 -17.13 -35.19 -4.08
N SER A 49 -16.92 -34.13 -3.31
CA SER A 49 -16.66 -32.77 -3.79
C SER A 49 -16.20 -31.94 -2.58
N ALA A 50 -15.02 -32.27 -2.06
CA ALA A 50 -14.19 -31.28 -1.39
C ALA A 50 -13.44 -30.53 -2.49
N VAL A 51 -14.00 -29.42 -2.97
CA VAL A 51 -13.24 -28.45 -3.76
C VAL A 51 -12.37 -27.70 -2.78
N SER A 52 -11.20 -28.28 -2.51
CA SER A 52 -10.06 -27.59 -1.93
C SER A 52 -9.53 -26.68 -3.03
N SER A 53 -9.96 -25.42 -3.06
CA SER A 53 -9.27 -24.39 -3.85
C SER A 53 -7.97 -24.05 -3.13
N GLU A 54 -7.01 -24.94 -3.29
CA GLU A 54 -5.60 -24.67 -3.06
C GLU A 54 -5.18 -23.68 -4.15
N VAL A 55 -5.21 -22.39 -3.83
CA VAL A 55 -4.55 -21.38 -4.65
C VAL A 55 -3.06 -21.59 -4.43
N ILE A 56 -2.50 -22.49 -5.23
CA ILE A 56 -1.05 -22.61 -5.40
C ILE A 56 -0.63 -21.30 -6.08
N LEU A 57 -0.16 -20.35 -5.27
CA LEU A 57 0.68 -19.25 -5.74
C LEU A 57 1.99 -19.87 -6.23
N THR A 58 1.98 -20.38 -7.45
CA THR A 58 3.21 -20.59 -8.21
C THR A 58 3.78 -19.20 -8.47
N GLU A 59 4.83 -18.85 -7.73
CA GLU A 59 5.88 -17.94 -8.18
C GLU A 59 6.41 -18.46 -9.53
N GLU A 60 5.79 -18.05 -10.63
CA GLU A 60 6.51 -17.91 -11.88
C GLU A 60 6.86 -16.43 -12.04
N THR A 61 8.07 -16.11 -11.59
CA THR A 61 8.82 -14.92 -11.99
C THR A 61 9.18 -15.04 -13.47
N ALA A 62 8.17 -14.90 -14.33
CA ALA A 62 8.35 -14.51 -15.71
C ALA A 62 7.69 -13.13 -15.82
N SER A 63 8.50 -12.09 -15.57
CA SER A 63 8.12 -10.70 -15.81
C SER A 63 7.91 -10.52 -17.32
N SER A 64 6.72 -10.88 -17.80
CA SER A 64 6.24 -10.45 -19.10
C SER A 64 5.73 -9.01 -18.94
N GLU A 65 5.95 -8.17 -19.96
CA GLU A 65 5.45 -6.78 -19.98
C GLU A 65 3.92 -6.72 -19.70
N GLU A 66 3.17 -7.74 -20.10
CA GLU A 66 1.73 -7.90 -19.82
C GLU A 66 1.41 -8.13 -18.34
N GLY A 67 2.25 -8.88 -17.62
CA GLY A 67 2.11 -9.10 -16.17
C GLY A 67 2.36 -7.83 -15.36
N ASN A 68 3.38 -7.06 -15.75
CA ASN A 68 3.68 -5.76 -15.13
C ASN A 68 2.55 -4.74 -15.40
N SER A 69 1.95 -4.77 -16.59
CA SER A 69 0.85 -3.87 -16.96
C SER A 69 -0.40 -4.08 -16.09
N LYS A 70 -0.80 -5.33 -15.83
CA LYS A 70 -1.94 -5.63 -14.93
C LYS A 70 -1.68 -5.22 -13.49
N LEU A 71 -0.44 -5.43 -13.02
CA LEU A 71 -0.04 -5.04 -11.68
C LEU A 71 0.00 -3.51 -11.55
N PHE A 72 0.43 -2.82 -12.60
CA PHE A 72 0.37 -1.37 -12.67
C PHE A 72 -1.06 -0.83 -12.64
N GLU A 73 -2.00 -1.41 -13.41
CA GLU A 73 -3.42 -1.06 -13.31
C GLU A 73 -3.95 -1.21 -11.88
N PHE A 74 -3.64 -2.32 -11.20
CA PHE A 74 -4.03 -2.54 -9.82
C PHE A 74 -3.47 -1.46 -8.87
N MET A 75 -2.23 -1.01 -9.09
CA MET A 75 -1.65 0.09 -8.29
C MET A 75 -2.38 1.41 -8.53
N ILE A 76 -2.80 1.71 -9.76
CA ILE A 76 -3.59 2.90 -10.07
C ILE A 76 -4.95 2.84 -9.38
N GLU A 77 -5.63 1.70 -9.42
CA GLU A 77 -6.91 1.51 -8.71
C GLU A 77 -6.74 1.69 -7.19
N ALA A 78 -5.69 1.11 -6.61
CA ALA A 78 -5.36 1.26 -5.19
C ALA A 78 -5.05 2.72 -4.82
N ALA A 79 -4.36 3.46 -5.68
CA ALA A 79 -4.09 4.88 -5.47
C ALA A 79 -5.39 5.71 -5.59
N GLN A 80 -6.22 5.45 -6.60
CA GLN A 80 -7.51 6.12 -6.78
C GLN A 80 -8.49 5.83 -5.64
N SER A 81 -8.44 4.64 -5.04
CA SER A 81 -9.24 4.30 -3.86
C SER A 81 -8.96 5.22 -2.66
N GLN A 82 -7.79 5.85 -2.61
CA GLN A 82 -7.40 6.79 -1.56
C GLN A 82 -7.87 8.23 -1.83
N LEU A 83 -8.33 8.55 -3.04
CA LEU A 83 -8.77 9.91 -3.41
C LEU A 83 -9.81 10.51 -2.46
N PRO A 84 -10.84 9.79 -1.98
CA PRO A 84 -11.81 10.37 -1.05
C PRO A 84 -11.17 10.87 0.24
N ALA A 85 -10.27 10.07 0.83
CA ALA A 85 -9.54 10.44 2.04
C ALA A 85 -8.58 11.61 1.77
N MET A 86 -7.87 11.58 0.64
CA MET A 86 -7.00 12.69 0.23
C MET A 86 -7.77 13.99 0.05
N LYS A 87 -8.96 13.95 -0.58
CA LYS A 87 -9.83 15.13 -0.74
C LYS A 87 -10.35 15.64 0.59
N GLU A 88 -10.65 14.76 1.54
CA GLU A 88 -11.04 15.17 2.89
C GLU A 88 -9.89 15.86 3.63
N GLN A 89 -8.67 15.32 3.53
CA GLN A 89 -7.50 15.84 4.25
C GLN A 89 -6.88 17.09 3.60
N LEU A 90 -6.90 17.16 2.27
CA LEU A 90 -6.19 18.17 1.48
C LEU A 90 -7.11 19.10 0.69
N GLY A 91 -8.42 18.89 0.70
CA GLY A 91 -9.39 19.69 -0.07
C GLY A 91 -9.50 21.15 0.39
N ALA A 92 -8.97 21.50 1.56
CA ALA A 92 -8.80 22.89 1.97
C ALA A 92 -7.62 23.58 1.26
N ALA A 93 -6.61 22.81 0.84
CA ALA A 93 -5.41 23.32 0.17
C ALA A 93 -5.52 23.28 -1.35
N TYR A 94 -6.34 22.37 -1.90
CA TYR A 94 -6.51 22.17 -3.34
C TYR A 94 -7.99 22.15 -3.72
N SER A 95 -8.33 22.80 -4.84
CA SER A 95 -9.69 22.80 -5.39
C SER A 95 -10.05 21.48 -6.06
N ASN A 96 -9.05 20.75 -6.55
CA ASN A 96 -9.22 19.42 -7.12
C ASN A 96 -7.96 18.55 -6.91
N ILE A 97 -8.18 17.24 -6.79
CA ILE A 97 -7.13 16.22 -6.67
C ILE A 97 -7.52 15.06 -7.56
N GLU A 98 -6.62 14.65 -8.45
CA GLU A 98 -6.81 13.55 -9.40
C GLU A 98 -5.60 12.60 -9.38
N ILE A 99 -5.88 11.33 -9.65
CA ILE A 99 -4.87 10.29 -9.84
C ILE A 99 -5.19 9.56 -11.13
N ALA A 100 -4.20 9.42 -12.01
CA ALA A 100 -4.34 8.77 -13.30
C ALA A 100 -3.11 7.92 -13.66
N ALA A 101 -3.33 6.95 -14.54
CA ALA A 101 -2.25 6.24 -15.21
C ALA A 101 -1.59 7.13 -16.27
N GLY A 102 -0.27 7.19 -16.24
CA GLY A 102 0.59 7.77 -17.27
C GLY A 102 1.37 6.70 -18.04
N GLU A 103 2.21 7.15 -18.97
CA GLU A 103 3.06 6.26 -19.76
C GLU A 103 4.18 5.64 -18.91
N ASN A 104 4.73 4.51 -19.37
CA ASN A 104 5.93 3.88 -18.78
C ASN A 104 5.83 3.68 -17.26
N HIS A 105 4.72 3.08 -16.81
CA HIS A 105 4.38 2.81 -15.40
C HIS A 105 4.43 4.04 -14.49
N THR A 106 3.96 5.20 -14.98
CA THR A 106 3.91 6.45 -14.20
C THR A 106 2.55 6.67 -13.55
N ILE A 107 2.50 6.77 -12.23
CA ILE A 107 1.32 7.22 -11.50
C ILE A 107 1.32 8.75 -11.46
N ILE A 108 0.32 9.40 -12.06
CA ILE A 108 0.22 10.86 -12.13
C ILE A 108 -0.74 11.36 -11.06
N TYR A 109 -0.24 12.16 -10.13
CA TYR A 109 -1.01 12.92 -9.15
C TYR A 109 -1.14 14.37 -9.61
N ARG A 110 -2.36 14.85 -9.79
CA ARG A 110 -2.64 16.26 -10.15
C ARG A 110 -3.32 16.96 -8.99
N TYR A 111 -2.79 18.12 -8.63
CA TYR A 111 -3.33 18.99 -7.60
C TYR A 111 -3.66 20.35 -8.22
N THR A 112 -4.93 20.74 -8.24
CA THR A 112 -5.34 22.06 -8.70
C THR A 112 -5.41 23.02 -7.52
N LEU A 113 -4.69 24.14 -7.62
CA LEU A 113 -4.71 25.20 -6.61
C LEU A 113 -6.07 25.93 -6.64
N PRO A 114 -6.54 26.47 -5.50
CA PRO A 114 -7.79 27.23 -5.45
C PRO A 114 -7.68 28.58 -6.15
N GLU A 115 -6.50 29.19 -6.15
CA GLU A 115 -6.19 30.48 -6.77
C GLU A 115 -4.86 30.41 -7.50
N ASP A 116 -4.63 31.34 -8.42
CA ASP A 116 -3.33 31.48 -9.11
C ASP A 116 -2.29 32.03 -8.11
N PRO A 117 -1.20 31.30 -7.83
CA PRO A 117 -0.16 31.78 -6.93
C PRO A 117 0.62 32.98 -7.47
N GLY A 118 0.57 33.26 -8.78
CA GLY A 118 1.31 34.33 -9.43
C GLY A 118 2.82 34.08 -9.55
N PHE A 119 3.26 32.84 -9.32
CA PHE A 119 4.66 32.41 -9.46
C PHE A 119 4.75 30.95 -9.92
N GLU A 120 5.90 30.58 -10.47
CA GLU A 120 6.25 29.18 -10.77
C GLU A 120 6.85 28.49 -9.55
N MET A 121 6.45 27.25 -9.31
CA MET A 121 6.96 26.46 -8.21
C MET A 121 8.38 26.00 -8.52
N ASP A 122 9.32 26.22 -7.60
CA ASP A 122 10.67 25.69 -7.71
C ASP A 122 10.68 24.16 -7.45
N SER A 123 10.35 23.43 -8.51
CA SER A 123 10.26 21.96 -8.51
C SER A 123 11.60 21.31 -8.17
N ALA A 124 12.72 21.95 -8.50
CA ALA A 124 14.06 21.42 -8.20
C ALA A 124 14.36 21.48 -6.69
N SER A 125 14.01 22.59 -6.03
CA SER A 125 14.17 22.74 -4.58
C SER A 125 13.19 21.91 -3.77
N LEU A 126 11.99 21.62 -4.32
CA LEU A 126 10.98 20.79 -3.65
C LEU A 126 11.18 19.29 -3.85
N LYS A 127 11.83 18.88 -4.94
CA LYS A 127 12.03 17.47 -5.27
C LYS A 127 12.63 16.67 -4.10
N PRO A 128 13.71 17.11 -3.39
CA PRO A 128 14.28 16.34 -2.29
C PRO A 128 13.28 16.02 -1.17
N VAL A 129 12.48 17.00 -0.77
CA VAL A 129 11.45 16.83 0.28
C VAL A 129 10.37 15.85 -0.18
N MET A 130 9.97 15.93 -1.45
CA MET A 130 8.96 15.03 -2.00
C MET A 130 9.49 13.60 -2.15
N VAL A 131 10.74 13.43 -2.59
CA VAL A 131 11.40 12.12 -2.70
C VAL A 131 11.48 11.46 -1.33
N GLU A 132 11.83 12.21 -0.28
CA GLU A 132 11.84 11.69 1.10
C GLU A 132 10.45 11.24 1.56
N ALA A 133 9.41 12.06 1.31
CA ALA A 133 8.03 11.74 1.66
C ALA A 133 7.47 10.53 0.88
N MET A 134 7.87 10.37 -0.38
CA MET A 134 7.39 9.30 -1.26
C MET A 134 8.20 8.01 -1.13
N LYS A 135 9.35 8.02 -0.46
CA LYS A 135 10.21 6.84 -0.29
C LYS A 135 9.48 5.59 0.21
N PRO A 136 8.62 5.64 1.25
CA PRO A 136 7.91 4.44 1.71
C PRO A 136 6.96 3.87 0.65
N ILE A 137 6.39 4.72 -0.20
CA ILE A 137 5.51 4.32 -1.29
C ILE A 137 6.35 3.68 -2.40
N MET A 138 7.44 4.33 -2.83
CA MET A 138 8.37 3.81 -3.82
C MET A 138 8.96 2.44 -3.41
N ASP A 139 9.36 2.30 -2.14
CA ASP A 139 9.87 1.05 -1.59
C ASP A 139 8.83 -0.09 -1.58
N SER A 140 7.54 0.25 -1.42
CA SER A 140 6.45 -0.72 -1.50
C SER A 140 6.18 -1.17 -2.94
N ILE A 141 6.20 -0.23 -3.89
CA ILE A 141 5.88 -0.52 -5.29
C ILE A 141 7.01 -1.19 -6.07
N LYS A 142 8.29 -0.97 -5.70
CA LYS A 142 9.43 -1.54 -6.43
C LYS A 142 9.46 -3.08 -6.45
N GLY A 143 8.87 -3.71 -5.42
CA GLY A 143 8.72 -5.17 -5.36
C GLY A 143 7.63 -5.71 -6.28
N MET A 144 6.76 -4.84 -6.80
CA MET A 144 5.66 -5.16 -7.70
C MET A 144 6.02 -4.75 -9.14
N VAL A 145 6.31 -3.47 -9.36
CA VAL A 145 6.68 -2.92 -10.68
C VAL A 145 7.97 -2.13 -10.51
N SER A 146 9.07 -2.70 -10.96
CA SER A 146 10.43 -2.20 -10.69
C SER A 146 10.75 -0.86 -11.33
N ASP A 147 10.08 -0.53 -12.44
CA ASP A 147 10.27 0.71 -13.21
C ASP A 147 9.17 1.75 -12.96
N ALA A 148 8.35 1.55 -11.92
CA ALA A 148 7.28 2.48 -11.57
C ALA A 148 7.82 3.88 -11.22
N LYS A 149 7.05 4.90 -11.60
CA LYS A 149 7.36 6.31 -11.36
C LYS A 149 6.17 7.01 -10.74
N ILE A 150 6.43 8.06 -9.98
CA ILE A 150 5.40 8.95 -9.47
C ILE A 150 5.64 10.33 -10.06
N GLN A 151 4.63 10.90 -10.71
CA GLN A 151 4.66 12.27 -11.20
C GLN A 151 3.66 13.11 -10.42
N VAL A 152 4.14 14.20 -9.82
CA VAL A 152 3.30 15.16 -9.09
C VAL A 152 3.23 16.45 -9.89
N ILE A 153 2.03 16.85 -10.28
CA ILE A 153 1.77 18.05 -11.08
C ILE A 153 0.87 19.00 -10.29
N TYR A 154 1.32 20.24 -10.14
CA TYR A 154 0.56 21.33 -9.56
C TYR A 154 0.01 22.21 -10.67
N LEU A 155 -1.29 22.47 -10.64
CA LEU A 155 -2.02 23.21 -11.67
C LEU A 155 -2.66 24.48 -11.09
N ARG A 156 -2.72 25.53 -11.89
CA ARG A 156 -3.57 26.70 -11.63
C ARG A 156 -5.04 26.36 -11.90
N PRO A 157 -6.00 27.20 -11.47
CA PRO A 157 -7.42 27.00 -11.81
C PRO A 157 -7.70 26.86 -13.32
N ASP A 158 -6.91 27.53 -14.17
CA ASP A 158 -7.01 27.46 -15.63
C ASP A 158 -6.34 26.22 -16.26
N GLN A 159 -5.89 25.27 -15.42
CA GLN A 159 -5.19 24.03 -15.80
C GLN A 159 -3.78 24.21 -16.37
N THR A 160 -3.19 25.40 -16.27
CA THR A 160 -1.76 25.58 -16.59
C THR A 160 -0.86 25.03 -15.48
N GLU A 161 0.29 24.48 -15.86
CA GLU A 161 1.25 23.92 -14.90
C GLU A 161 1.96 25.03 -14.12
N VAL A 162 2.11 24.79 -12.81
CA VAL A 162 2.89 25.61 -11.87
C VAL A 162 4.13 24.86 -11.39
N GLY A 163 4.05 23.52 -11.34
CA GLY A 163 5.15 22.67 -10.90
C GLY A 163 4.95 21.24 -11.37
N ASN A 164 6.04 20.57 -11.70
CA ASN A 164 6.03 19.22 -12.24
C ASN A 164 7.26 18.47 -11.73
N ILE A 165 7.02 17.46 -10.89
CA ILE A 165 8.08 16.70 -10.21
C ILE A 165 7.91 15.23 -10.58
N LEU A 166 8.91 14.69 -11.27
CA LEU A 166 9.03 13.25 -11.50
C LEU A 166 9.93 12.63 -10.43
N ILE A 167 9.44 11.58 -9.80
CA ILE A 167 10.11 10.79 -8.77
C ILE A 167 10.27 9.37 -9.30
N THR A 168 11.50 8.89 -9.24
CA THR A 168 11.91 7.57 -9.69
C THR A 168 12.44 6.75 -8.52
N GLN A 169 12.61 5.45 -8.73
CA GLN A 169 13.25 4.59 -7.73
C GLN A 169 14.67 5.06 -7.41
N GLU A 170 15.43 5.47 -8.43
CA GLU A 170 16.80 6.01 -8.29
C GLU A 170 16.85 7.22 -7.35
N ASP A 171 15.88 8.14 -7.47
CA ASP A 171 15.79 9.30 -6.60
C ASP A 171 15.66 8.88 -5.12
N THR A 172 14.82 7.88 -4.83
CA THR A 172 14.57 7.43 -3.45
C THR A 172 15.69 6.55 -2.88
N ASP A 173 16.40 5.81 -3.73
CA ASP A 173 17.54 4.99 -3.31
C ASP A 173 18.76 5.87 -2.97
N ALA A 174 18.92 7.01 -3.63
CA ALA A 174 19.99 7.97 -3.35
C ALA A 174 19.93 8.55 -1.92
N ILE A 175 18.78 8.52 -1.24
CA ILE A 175 18.63 8.95 0.15
C ILE A 175 19.40 8.02 1.12
N GLN A 176 19.51 6.73 0.82
CA GLN A 176 20.19 5.76 1.69
C GLN A 176 21.71 6.03 1.78
N GLY A 177 22.28 6.71 0.79
CA GLY A 177 23.70 7.06 0.75
C GLY A 177 24.16 8.13 1.74
N ASN A 178 23.24 8.78 2.47
CA ASN A 178 23.56 9.83 3.45
C ASN A 178 23.32 9.42 4.91
N SER A 179 22.98 8.15 5.17
CA SER A 179 22.84 7.62 6.54
C SER A 179 24.17 7.01 7.01
N ASP A 180 25.24 7.81 7.05
CA ASP A 180 26.47 7.36 7.69
C ASP A 180 26.22 7.14 9.19
N PRO A 181 26.54 5.97 9.75
CA PRO A 181 26.50 5.76 11.19
C PRO A 181 27.63 6.57 11.83
N VAL A 182 27.27 7.50 12.71
CA VAL A 182 28.20 8.14 13.66
C VAL A 182 28.54 7.16 14.78
#